data_AF-A0A971TVF9-F1
#
_entry.id   AF-A0A971TVF9-F1
#
_cell.length_a   1.000
_cell.length_b   1.000
_cell.length_c   1.000
_cell.angle_alpha   90.00
_cell.angle_beta   90.00
_cell.angle_gamma   90.00
#
_symmetry.space_group_name_H-M   'P 1'
#
loop_
_entity.id
_entity.type
_entity.pdbx_description
1 polymer ?
#
loop_
_entity_poly.entity_id
_entity_poly.type
_entity_poly.pdbx_seq_one_letter_code
_entity_poly.pdbx_strand_id
1 'polypeptide(L)'
;MKPLKTIDDLIREKELTAEELERHRELIEECRARESQLKEYSRATRESMARMTEELDQLSRTAQELWREAQRLSLRVNGIRLHVAPAPARRLYH
;
A
#
# COMPACT_ATOMS: atom_id res chain seq x y z
N MET A 1 16.34 7.76 -14.45
CA MET A 1 16.79 6.36 -14.29
C MET A 1 17.17 5.82 -15.65
N LYS A 2 18.23 5.02 -15.76
CA LYS A 2 18.53 4.29 -17.00
C LYS A 2 17.51 3.14 -17.16
N PRO A 3 17.04 2.85 -18.38
CA PRO A 3 16.19 1.68 -18.61
C PRO A 3 16.93 0.41 -18.19
N LEU A 4 16.22 -0.51 -17.53
CA LEU A 4 16.75 -1.83 -17.18
C LEU A 4 16.94 -2.61 -18.48
N LYS A 5 18.18 -3.01 -18.75
CA LYS A 5 18.53 -3.82 -19.92
C LYS A 5 18.20 -5.28 -19.65
N THR A 6 17.68 -5.95 -20.66
CA THR A 6 17.47 -7.39 -20.61
C THR A 6 18.77 -8.16 -20.83
N ILE A 7 18.78 -9.45 -20.50
CA ILE A 7 19.89 -10.34 -20.85
C ILE A 7 20.19 -10.29 -22.36
N ASP A 8 19.17 -10.22 -23.21
CA ASP A 8 19.35 -10.13 -24.65
C ASP A 8 19.92 -8.78 -25.10
N ASP A 9 19.56 -7.69 -24.42
CA ASP A 9 20.17 -6.37 -24.67
C ASP A 9 21.66 -6.39 -24.29
N LEU A 10 22.02 -7.04 -23.17
CA LEU A 10 23.41 -7.17 -22.73
C LEU A 10 24.23 -8.06 -23.68
N ILE A 11 23.65 -9.13 -24.20
CA ILE A 11 24.31 -10.00 -25.20
C ILE A 11 24.57 -9.23 -26.49
N ARG A 12 23.59 -8.46 -26.98
CA ARG A 12 23.73 -7.63 -28.19
C ARG A 12 24.79 -6.54 -28.02
N GLU A 13 24.85 -5.90 -26.86
CA GLU A 13 25.85 -4.86 -26.58
C GLU A 13 27.28 -5.39 -26.45
N LYS A 14 27.43 -6.66 -26.02
CA LYS A 14 28.73 -7.30 -25.83
C LYS A 14 29.33 -7.91 -27.10
N GLU A 15 28.56 -8.02 -28.18
CA GLU A 15 28.98 -8.62 -29.46
C GLU A 15 29.68 -9.98 -29.26
N LEU A 16 29.12 -10.83 -28.41
CA LEU A 16 29.72 -12.14 -28.08
C LEU A 16 29.85 -13.01 -29.34
N THR A 17 31.00 -13.68 -29.47
CA THR A 17 31.22 -14.66 -30.54
C THR A 17 30.37 -15.91 -30.32
N ALA A 18 30.14 -16.68 -31.38
CA ALA A 18 29.36 -17.92 -31.30
C ALA A 18 29.96 -18.95 -30.33
N GLU A 19 31.29 -19.01 -30.23
CA GLU A 19 31.99 -19.91 -29.30
C GLU A 19 31.81 -19.47 -27.84
N GLU A 20 31.83 -18.17 -27.55
CA GLU A 20 31.57 -17.63 -26.21
C GLU A 20 30.12 -17.83 -25.78
N LEU A 21 29.18 -17.69 -26.72
CA LEU A 21 27.77 -17.95 -26.48
C LEU A 21 27.52 -19.43 -26.16
N GLU A 22 28.14 -20.35 -26.91
CA GLU A 22 27.99 -21.78 -26.65
C GLU A 22 28.64 -22.18 -25.33
N ARG A 23 29.83 -21.62 -25.02
CA ARG A 23 30.53 -21.86 -23.75
C ARG A 23 29.73 -21.43 -22.52
N HIS A 24 28.91 -20.39 -22.65
CA HIS A 24 28.12 -19.83 -21.54
C HIS A 24 26.62 -20.08 -21.68
N ARG A 25 26.21 -20.99 -22.57
CA ARG A 25 24.80 -21.21 -22.91
C ARG A 25 23.91 -21.49 -21.70
N GLU A 26 24.32 -22.42 -20.84
CA GLU A 26 23.55 -22.79 -19.65
C GLU A 26 23.34 -21.60 -18.70
N LEU A 27 24.39 -20.81 -18.47
CA LEU A 27 24.33 -19.61 -17.64
C LEU A 27 23.41 -18.54 -18.27
N ILE A 28 23.46 -18.36 -19.59
CA ILE A 28 22.60 -17.42 -20.31
C ILE A 28 21.13 -17.85 -20.20
N GLU A 29 20.84 -19.15 -20.38
CA GLU A 29 19.49 -19.70 -20.25
C GLU A 29 18.97 -19.54 -18.81
N GLU A 30 19.79 -19.82 -17.80
CA GLU A 30 19.45 -19.60 -16.39
C GLU A 30 19.17 -18.12 -16.10
N CYS A 31 19.99 -17.21 -16.62
CA CYS A 31 19.79 -15.77 -16.48
C CYS A 31 18.47 -15.32 -17.11
N ARG A 32 18.12 -15.83 -18.31
CA ARG A 32 16.83 -15.54 -18.96
C ARG A 32 15.64 -16.05 -18.15
N ALA A 33 15.73 -17.27 -17.61
CA ALA A 33 14.68 -17.84 -16.77
C ALA A 33 14.46 -17.00 -15.51
N ARG A 34 15.55 -16.62 -14.83
CA ARG A 34 15.49 -15.74 -13.65
C ARG A 34 14.95 -14.35 -13.98
N GLU A 35 15.31 -13.78 -15.12
CA GLU A 35 14.75 -12.50 -15.57
C GLU A 35 13.23 -12.59 -15.77
N SER A 36 12.75 -13.67 -16.38
CA SER A 36 11.31 -13.92 -16.55
C SER A 36 10.59 -14.02 -15.20
N GLN A 37 11.15 -14.80 -14.27
CA GLN A 37 10.62 -14.93 -12.91
C GLN A 37 10.57 -13.59 -12.18
N LEU A 38 11.63 -12.77 -12.28
CA LEU A 38 11.66 -11.44 -11.66
C LEU A 38 10.61 -10.50 -12.27
N LYS A 39 10.37 -10.57 -13.58
CA LYS A 39 9.30 -9.80 -14.24
C LYS A 39 7.92 -10.21 -13.71
N GLU A 40 7.67 -11.51 -13.59
CA GLU A 40 6.41 -12.04 -13.04
C GLU A 40 6.22 -11.64 -11.58
N TYR A 41 7.24 -11.83 -10.74
CA TYR A 41 7.17 -11.42 -9.34
C TYR A 41 6.98 -9.91 -9.21
N SER A 42 7.70 -9.09 -9.98
CA SER A 42 7.51 -7.65 -9.95
C SER A 42 6.09 -7.25 -10.35
N ARG A 43 5.49 -7.93 -11.33
CA ARG A 43 4.10 -7.71 -11.73
C ARG A 43 3.15 -8.08 -10.58
N ALA A 44 3.29 -9.28 -10.02
CA ALA A 44 2.47 -9.75 -8.92
C ALA A 44 2.57 -8.82 -7.69
N THR A 45 3.78 -8.36 -7.35
CA THR A 45 3.99 -7.40 -6.27
C THR A 45 3.29 -6.08 -6.53
N ARG A 46 3.35 -5.53 -7.76
CA ARG A 46 2.65 -4.30 -8.10
C ARG A 46 1.14 -4.45 -7.98
N GLU A 47 0.59 -5.56 -8.46
CA GLU A 47 -0.85 -5.85 -8.32
C GLU A 47 -1.24 -5.98 -6.85
N SER A 48 -0.46 -6.68 -6.03
CA SER A 48 -0.69 -6.78 -4.59
C SER A 48 -0.58 -5.44 -3.87
N MET A 49 0.40 -4.60 -4.21
CA MET A 49 0.54 -3.26 -3.63
C MET A 49 -0.63 -2.35 -4.00
N ALA A 50 -1.14 -2.45 -5.23
CA ALA A 50 -2.33 -1.71 -5.64
C ALA A 50 -3.55 -2.11 -4.80
N ARG A 51 -3.78 -3.42 -4.60
CA ARG A 51 -4.88 -3.93 -3.75
C ARG A 51 -4.73 -3.47 -2.30
N MET A 52 -3.54 -3.60 -1.71
CA MET A 52 -3.30 -3.13 -0.34
C MET A 52 -3.55 -1.62 -0.20
N THR A 53 -3.18 -0.83 -1.21
CA THR A 53 -3.44 0.62 -1.20
C THR A 53 -4.95 0.90 -1.19
N GLU A 54 -5.71 0.17 -2.00
CA GLU A 54 -7.16 0.30 -2.06
C GLU A 54 -7.84 -0.11 -0.73
N GLU A 55 -7.40 -1.21 -0.11
CA GLU A 55 -7.89 -1.64 1.20
C GLU A 55 -7.58 -0.61 2.30
N LEU A 56 -6.39 -0.03 2.29
CA LEU A 56 -6.01 1.03 3.22
C LEU A 56 -6.85 2.29 3.02
N ASP A 57 -7.15 2.67 1.79
CA ASP A 57 -8.03 3.79 1.48
C ASP A 57 -9.47 3.54 2.00
N GLN A 58 -9.98 2.33 1.84
CA GLN A 58 -11.30 1.94 2.38
C GLN A 58 -11.33 1.98 3.91
N LEU A 59 -10.29 1.46 4.57
CA LEU A 59 -10.15 1.53 6.02
C LEU A 59 -10.08 2.97 6.52
N SER A 60 -9.31 3.82 5.83
CA SER A 60 -9.21 5.25 6.15
C SER A 60 -10.57 5.96 6.09
N ARG A 61 -11.36 5.70 5.04
CA ARG A 61 -12.73 6.27 4.92
C ARG A 61 -13.64 5.79 6.04
N THR A 62 -13.65 4.48 6.29
CA THR A 62 -14.44 3.89 7.38
C THR A 62 -14.08 4.48 8.74
N ALA A 63 -12.79 4.66 9.02
CA ALA A 63 -12.32 5.29 10.25
C ALA A 63 -12.80 6.75 10.38
N GLN A 64 -12.81 7.51 9.29
CA GLN A 64 -13.34 8.88 9.28
C GLN A 64 -14.85 8.92 9.55
N GLU A 65 -15.61 7.99 8.99
CA GLU A 65 -17.06 7.90 9.23
C GLU A 65 -17.36 7.57 10.69
N LEU A 66 -16.70 6.56 11.24
CA LEU A 66 -16.81 6.18 12.66
C LEU A 66 -16.44 7.35 13.57
N TRP A 67 -15.38 8.10 13.24
CA TRP A 67 -15.00 9.28 13.99
C TRP A 67 -16.09 10.36 13.99
N ARG A 68 -16.70 10.64 12.84
CA ARG A 68 -17.81 11.60 12.73
C ARG A 68 -19.04 11.14 13.51
N GLU A 69 -19.31 9.85 13.54
CA GLU A 69 -20.41 9.29 14.34
C GLU A 69 -20.14 9.38 15.83
N ALA A 70 -18.92 9.06 16.28
CA ALA A 70 -18.51 9.20 17.66
C ALA A 70 -18.62 10.66 18.14
N GLN A 71 -18.22 11.63 17.31
CA GLN A 71 -18.41 13.06 17.59
C GLN A 71 -19.88 13.43 17.73
N ARG A 72 -20.74 12.99 16.80
CA ARG A 72 -22.19 13.24 16.87
C ARG A 72 -22.80 12.64 18.14
N LEU A 73 -22.40 11.43 18.51
CA LEU A 73 -22.85 10.77 19.72
C LEU A 73 -22.39 11.55 20.97
N SER A 74 -21.13 11.97 21.02
CA SER A 74 -20.58 12.78 22.12
C SER A 74 -21.37 14.08 22.31
N LEU A 75 -21.68 14.80 21.23
CA LEU A 75 -22.50 16.01 21.28
C LEU A 75 -23.91 15.73 21.81
N ARG A 76 -24.57 14.66 21.36
CA ARG A 76 -25.90 14.27 21.86
C ARG A 76 -25.87 13.93 23.35
N VAL A 77 -24.88 13.15 23.79
CA VAL A 77 -24.71 12.79 25.21
C VAL A 77 -24.46 14.03 26.06
N ASN A 78 -23.62 14.96 25.59
CA ASN A 78 -23.37 16.22 26.29
C ASN A 78 -24.63 17.08 26.37
N GLY A 79 -25.42 17.17 25.30
CA GLY A 79 -26.71 17.85 25.31
C GLY A 79 -27.67 17.25 26.35
N ILE A 80 -27.80 15.92 26.38
CA ILE A 80 -28.61 15.22 27.40
C ILE A 80 -28.09 15.54 28.80
N ARG A 81 -26.77 15.45 29.03
CA ARG A 81 -26.16 15.74 30.32
C ARG A 81 -26.47 17.16 30.81
N LEU A 82 -26.47 18.16 29.93
CA LEU A 82 -26.79 19.54 30.28
C LEU A 82 -28.28 19.73 30.63
N HIS A 83 -29.18 18.97 30.00
CA HIS A 83 -30.61 19.03 30.30
C HIS A 83 -31.02 18.22 31.56
N VAL A 84 -30.22 17.21 31.93
CA VAL A 84 -30.46 16.36 33.11
C VAL A 84 -29.67 16.84 34.33
N ALA A 85 -28.74 17.79 34.16
CA ALA A 85 -27.99 18.38 35.28
C ALA A 85 -28.96 19.13 36.22
N PRO A 86 -29.01 18.78 37.52
CA PRO A 86 -29.89 19.46 38.47
C PRO A 86 -29.50 20.95 38.55
N ALA A 87 -30.51 21.82 38.56
CA ALA A 87 -30.30 23.26 38.72
C ALA A 87 -29.44 23.52 39.97
N PRO A 88 -28.44 24.42 39.92
CA PRO A 88 -27.66 24.75 41.10
C PRO A 88 -28.62 25.24 42.18
N ALA A 89 -28.63 24.55 43.31
CA ALA A 89 -29.47 24.91 44.46
C ALA A 89 -29.23 26.38 44.79
N ARG A 90 -30.24 27.22 44.55
CA ARG A 90 -30.23 28.62 44.99
C ARG A 90 -30.04 28.57 46.51
N ARG A 91 -28.86 28.98 46.98
CA ARG A 91 -28.62 29.21 48.41
C ARG A 91 -29.54 30.35 48.82
N LEU A 92 -30.67 30.01 49.44
CA LEU A 92 -31.46 30.94 50.22
C LEU A 92 -30.61 31.29 51.45
N TYR A 93 -30.03 32.48 51.42
CA TYR A 93 -29.47 33.09 52.63
C TYR A 93 -30.67 33.60 53.44
N HIS A 94 -30.91 32.97 54.59
CA HIS A 94 -31.79 33.48 55.64
C HIS A 94 -30.94 34.14 56.71
#